data_AF-A0A7J6M5E9-F1
#
_entry.id   AF-A0A7J6M5E9-F1
#
_cell.length_a   1.000
_cell.length_b   1.000
_cell.length_c   1.000
_cell.angle_alpha   90.00
_cell.angle_beta   90.00
_cell.angle_gamma   90.00
#
_symmetry.space_group_name_H-M   'P 1'
#
loop_
_entity.id
_entity.type
_entity.pdbx_description
1 polymer ?
#
loop_
_entity_poly.entity_id
_entity_poly.type
_entity_poly.pdbx_seq_one_letter_code
_entity_poly.pdbx_strand_id
1 'polypeptide(L)'
;MPPLIGVILLLACSDISAAQPSDKYCGTTSTLFGDATIDVTITSPTTFDISATFTPAGGTASGTETGVRFTYNPSTGDITVQDTDKLQELIDKIGAPISAADLANLKYDGNNIIVVNLGNFVLRPC
;
A
#
# COMPACT_ATOMS: atom_id res chain seq x y z
N MET A 1 -19.46 -11.87 56.03
CA MET A 1 -18.67 -10.80 55.36
C MET A 1 -17.21 -11.01 55.76
N PRO A 2 -16.19 -10.91 54.89
CA PRO A 2 -16.14 -10.21 53.60
C PRO A 2 -15.61 -11.16 52.47
N PRO A 3 -15.10 -10.70 51.30
CA PRO A 3 -15.80 -10.87 50.03
C PRO A 3 -15.05 -11.77 49.02
N LEU A 4 -15.78 -12.58 48.25
CA LEU A 4 -15.27 -13.12 46.98
C LEU A 4 -15.31 -11.99 45.94
N ILE A 5 -14.22 -11.23 45.87
CA ILE A 5 -13.98 -10.25 44.81
C ILE A 5 -13.71 -11.05 43.53
N GLY A 6 -14.76 -11.26 42.75
CA GLY A 6 -14.65 -11.72 41.38
C GLY A 6 -14.00 -10.61 40.55
N VAL A 7 -12.70 -10.74 40.32
CA VAL A 7 -11.99 -9.91 39.34
C VAL A 7 -12.44 -10.40 37.95
N ILE A 8 -13.43 -9.73 37.37
CA ILE A 8 -13.72 -9.85 35.95
C ILE A 8 -12.66 -9.00 35.23
N LEU A 9 -11.57 -9.64 34.84
CA LEU A 9 -10.57 -9.06 33.96
C LEU A 9 -11.21 -8.96 32.56
N LEU A 10 -11.87 -7.83 32.28
CA LEU A 10 -12.15 -7.42 30.91
C LEU A 10 -10.82 -7.06 30.27
N LEU A 11 -10.12 -8.06 29.72
CA LEU A 11 -9.17 -7.85 28.64
C LEU A 11 -9.97 -7.33 27.46
N ALA A 12 -10.18 -6.01 27.42
CA ALA A 12 -10.38 -5.35 26.16
C ALA A 12 -9.08 -5.57 25.40
N CYS A 13 -9.03 -6.62 24.56
CA CYS A 13 -8.09 -6.62 23.45
C CYS A 13 -8.32 -5.27 22.79
N SER A 14 -7.29 -4.44 22.75
CA SER A 14 -7.20 -3.41 21.73
C SER A 14 -7.03 -4.16 20.41
N ASP A 15 -8.08 -4.86 20.00
CA ASP A 15 -8.31 -5.20 18.61
C ASP A 15 -8.51 -3.85 17.93
N ILE A 16 -7.38 -3.19 17.65
CA ILE A 16 -7.21 -2.69 16.31
C ILE A 16 -7.29 -3.98 15.47
N SER A 17 -8.52 -4.42 15.21
CA SER A 17 -8.83 -5.07 13.95
C SER A 17 -8.52 -3.98 12.93
N ALA A 18 -7.23 -3.82 12.61
CA ALA A 18 -6.81 -3.02 11.48
C ALA A 18 -7.47 -3.76 10.32
N ALA A 19 -8.63 -3.28 9.92
CA ALA A 19 -9.36 -3.84 8.82
C ALA A 19 -8.36 -3.97 7.67
N GLN A 20 -8.39 -5.08 6.95
CA GLN A 20 -7.58 -5.16 5.75
C GLN A 20 -7.88 -3.96 4.85
N PRO A 21 -6.87 -3.42 4.15
CA PRO A 21 -7.14 -2.41 3.15
C PRO A 21 -8.18 -2.95 2.17
N SER A 22 -9.17 -2.14 1.88
CA SER A 22 -10.19 -2.36 0.87
C SER A 22 -10.28 -1.10 0.01
N ASP A 23 -10.94 -1.17 -1.13
CA ASP A 23 -11.17 0.00 -2.00
C ASP A 23 -9.95 0.42 -2.85
N LYS A 24 -10.06 1.62 -3.42
CA LYS A 24 -9.07 2.23 -4.30
C LYS A 24 -8.30 3.31 -3.54
N TYR A 25 -7.00 3.36 -3.77
CA TYR A 25 -6.09 4.35 -3.22
C TYR A 25 -5.31 5.01 -4.34
N CYS A 26 -5.17 6.33 -4.33
CA CYS A 26 -4.36 7.05 -5.31
C CYS A 26 -3.46 8.08 -4.63
N GLY A 27 -2.35 8.36 -5.28
CA GLY A 27 -1.46 9.43 -4.89
C GLY A 27 -0.79 10.04 -6.11
N THR A 28 -0.54 11.34 -6.03
CA THR A 28 0.26 12.09 -7.00
C THR A 28 1.41 12.79 -6.29
N THR A 29 2.60 12.76 -6.88
CA THR A 29 3.76 13.50 -6.40
C THR A 29 4.50 14.17 -7.55
N SER A 30 5.15 15.29 -7.27
CA SER A 30 6.00 16.02 -8.21
C SER A 30 7.43 15.99 -7.71
N THR A 31 8.35 15.60 -8.58
CA THR A 31 9.79 15.59 -8.29
C THR A 31 10.54 16.45 -9.30
N LEU A 32 11.84 16.68 -9.06
CA LEU A 32 12.71 17.33 -10.04
C LEU A 32 12.84 16.53 -11.36
N PHE A 33 12.45 15.25 -11.36
CA PHE A 33 12.56 14.35 -12.52
C PHE A 33 11.25 14.18 -13.28
N GLY A 34 10.14 14.71 -12.75
CA GLY A 34 8.82 14.57 -13.34
C GLY A 34 7.73 14.32 -12.30
N ASP A 35 6.50 14.28 -12.80
CA ASP A 35 5.31 13.98 -12.01
C ASP A 35 5.02 12.47 -12.03
N ALA A 36 4.66 11.91 -10.90
CA ALA A 36 4.28 10.52 -10.76
C ALA A 36 2.88 10.39 -10.15
N THR A 37 2.08 9.50 -10.72
CA THR A 37 0.76 9.10 -10.20
C THR A 37 0.74 7.60 -10.00
N ILE A 38 0.25 7.15 -8.85
CA ILE A 38 0.08 5.72 -8.52
C ILE A 38 -1.35 5.51 -8.04
N ASP A 39 -2.01 4.52 -8.62
CA ASP A 39 -3.33 4.04 -8.25
C ASP A 39 -3.22 2.56 -7.85
N VAL A 40 -3.75 2.19 -6.69
CA VAL A 40 -3.86 0.81 -6.21
C VAL A 40 -5.33 0.52 -5.96
N THR A 41 -5.87 -0.54 -6.56
CA THR A 41 -7.24 -1.00 -6.32
C THR A 41 -7.19 -2.38 -5.68
N ILE A 42 -7.63 -2.51 -4.43
CA ILE A 42 -7.68 -3.81 -3.77
C ILE A 42 -8.82 -4.63 -4.39
N THR A 43 -8.48 -5.75 -5.03
CA THR A 43 -9.43 -6.62 -5.74
C THR A 43 -9.84 -7.84 -4.94
N SER A 44 -9.01 -8.26 -3.98
CA SER A 44 -9.32 -9.32 -3.02
C SER A 44 -8.48 -9.16 -1.74
N PRO A 45 -8.71 -9.96 -0.68
CA PRO A 45 -7.88 -9.95 0.52
C PRO A 45 -6.39 -10.24 0.28
N THR A 46 -5.99 -10.69 -0.90
CA THR A 46 -4.58 -11.03 -1.21
C THR A 46 -4.10 -10.48 -2.55
N THR A 47 -4.91 -9.70 -3.26
CA THR A 47 -4.57 -9.16 -4.58
C THR A 47 -5.02 -7.73 -4.75
N PHE A 48 -4.22 -6.95 -5.49
CA PHE A 48 -4.60 -5.64 -5.98
C PHE A 48 -4.23 -5.48 -7.45
N ASP A 49 -4.84 -4.50 -8.10
CA ASP A 49 -4.40 -3.97 -9.38
C ASP A 49 -3.65 -2.66 -9.12
N ILE A 50 -2.53 -2.44 -9.80
CA ILE A 50 -1.72 -1.23 -9.66
C ILE A 50 -1.55 -0.57 -11.02
N SER A 51 -1.87 0.72 -11.11
CA SER A 51 -1.60 1.55 -12.27
C SER A 51 -0.65 2.67 -11.88
N ALA A 52 0.26 3.01 -12.78
CA ALA A 52 1.18 4.11 -12.57
C ALA A 52 1.35 4.93 -13.85
N THR A 53 1.55 6.23 -13.66
CA THR A 53 1.90 7.17 -14.73
C THR A 53 3.12 7.98 -14.28
N PHE A 54 4.09 8.14 -15.16
CA PHE A 54 5.27 8.98 -14.94
C PHE A 54 5.41 9.96 -16.11
N THR A 55 5.55 11.24 -15.79
CA THR A 55 5.67 12.34 -16.75
C THR A 55 6.97 13.11 -16.52
N PRO A 56 8.11 12.64 -17.06
CA PRO A 56 9.31 13.44 -17.18
C PRO A 56 9.15 14.57 -18.21
N ALA A 57 10.11 15.50 -18.24
CA ALA A 57 10.13 16.63 -19.18
C ALA A 57 10.05 16.21 -20.68
N GLY A 58 10.37 14.96 -21.00
CA GLY A 58 10.39 14.41 -22.36
C GLY A 58 9.11 13.70 -22.83
N GLY A 59 8.10 13.52 -21.96
CA GLY A 59 6.85 12.86 -22.32
C GLY A 59 6.22 12.08 -21.17
N THR A 60 5.03 11.54 -21.39
CA THR A 60 4.29 10.74 -20.39
C THR A 60 4.30 9.28 -20.78
N ALA A 61 4.54 8.40 -19.80
CA ALA A 61 4.37 6.95 -19.92
C ALA A 61 3.46 6.43 -18.80
N SER A 62 2.66 5.42 -19.11
CA SER A 62 1.74 4.80 -18.15
C SER A 62 1.67 3.29 -18.35
N GLY A 63 1.26 2.59 -17.30
CA GLY A 63 1.08 1.14 -17.30
C GLY A 63 0.17 0.67 -16.18
N THR A 64 -0.28 -0.57 -16.29
CA THR A 64 -1.13 -1.23 -15.31
C THR A 64 -0.73 -2.70 -15.19
N GLU A 65 -0.65 -3.19 -13.96
CA GLU A 65 -0.53 -4.60 -13.63
C GLU A 65 -1.74 -5.04 -12.81
N THR A 66 -2.25 -6.22 -13.14
CA THR A 66 -3.47 -6.76 -12.51
C THR A 66 -3.17 -8.02 -11.72
N GLY A 67 -3.97 -8.25 -10.68
CA GLY A 67 -3.86 -9.43 -9.81
C GLY A 67 -2.47 -9.56 -9.20
N VAL A 68 -1.88 -8.45 -8.76
CA VAL A 68 -0.61 -8.44 -8.03
C VAL A 68 -0.86 -8.97 -6.63
N ARG A 69 -0.21 -10.08 -6.27
CA ARG A 69 -0.37 -10.72 -4.97
C ARG A 69 0.40 -9.97 -3.89
N PHE A 70 -0.22 -9.87 -2.71
CA PHE A 70 0.41 -9.30 -1.52
C PHE A 70 0.02 -10.08 -0.25
N THR A 71 0.79 -9.89 0.81
CA THR A 71 0.44 -10.32 2.17
C THR A 71 0.24 -9.10 3.05
N TYR A 72 -0.71 -9.18 4.00
CA TYR A 72 -0.97 -8.13 4.98
C TYR A 72 -0.71 -8.64 6.40
N ASN A 73 0.06 -7.89 7.18
CA ASN A 73 0.27 -8.12 8.59
C ASN A 73 -0.64 -7.17 9.41
N PRO A 74 -1.75 -7.67 9.99
CA PRO A 74 -2.69 -6.83 10.73
C PRO A 74 -2.11 -6.25 12.02
N SER A 75 -1.07 -6.86 12.60
CA SER A 75 -0.44 -6.36 13.83
C SER A 75 0.45 -5.15 13.60
N THR A 76 1.00 -4.98 12.39
CA THR A 76 1.94 -3.89 12.05
C THR A 76 1.40 -2.94 10.99
N GLY A 77 0.38 -3.36 10.25
CA GLY A 77 -0.12 -2.67 9.06
C GLY A 77 0.70 -2.94 7.81
N ASP A 78 1.74 -3.79 7.87
CA ASP A 78 2.65 -3.97 6.74
C ASP A 78 1.98 -4.74 5.60
N ILE A 79 2.24 -4.28 4.38
CA ILE A 79 1.85 -4.93 3.13
C ILE A 79 3.14 -5.28 2.39
N THR A 80 3.31 -6.57 2.09
CA THR A 80 4.44 -7.06 1.30
C THR A 80 3.93 -7.60 -0.03
N VAL A 81 4.40 -7.03 -1.12
CA VAL A 81 4.08 -7.51 -2.47
C VAL A 81 4.91 -8.73 -2.79
N GLN A 82 4.25 -9.79 -3.25
CA GLN A 82 4.89 -11.06 -3.60
C GLN A 82 5.33 -11.10 -5.07
N ASP A 83 4.55 -10.47 -5.96
CA ASP A 83 4.82 -10.44 -7.40
C ASP A 83 5.70 -9.22 -7.77
N THR A 84 6.94 -9.20 -7.28
CA THR A 84 7.87 -8.09 -7.53
C THR A 84 8.30 -7.98 -8.99
N ASP A 85 8.22 -9.09 -9.72
CA ASP A 85 8.41 -9.15 -11.18
C ASP A 85 7.37 -8.29 -11.92
N LYS A 86 6.09 -8.38 -11.56
CA LYS A 86 5.05 -7.49 -12.11
C LYS A 86 5.32 -6.03 -11.80
N LEU A 87 5.75 -5.71 -10.57
CA LEU A 87 6.14 -4.34 -10.21
C LEU A 87 7.32 -3.84 -11.06
N GLN A 88 8.30 -4.71 -11.35
CA GLN A 88 9.42 -4.38 -12.21
C GLN A 88 8.95 -4.13 -13.65
N GLU A 89 8.07 -4.98 -14.20
CA GLU A 89 7.47 -4.77 -15.52
C GLU A 89 6.71 -3.45 -15.62
N LEU A 90 5.96 -3.07 -14.57
CA LEU A 90 5.28 -1.77 -14.50
C LEU A 90 6.27 -0.61 -14.54
N ILE A 91 7.32 -0.68 -13.72
CA ILE A 91 8.36 0.34 -13.63
C ILE A 91 9.09 0.49 -14.96
N ASP A 92 9.44 -0.63 -15.60
CA ASP A 92 10.09 -0.65 -16.90
C ASP A 92 9.19 -0.03 -17.99
N LYS A 93 7.86 -0.28 -17.95
CA LYS A 93 6.88 0.32 -18.87
C LYS A 93 6.80 1.84 -18.73
N ILE A 94 6.84 2.37 -17.50
CA ILE A 94 6.73 3.81 -17.24
C ILE A 94 8.08 4.55 -17.24
N GLY A 95 9.19 3.82 -17.21
CA GLY A 95 10.54 4.39 -17.18
C GLY A 95 10.81 5.27 -15.96
N ALA A 96 10.16 4.98 -14.82
CA ALA A 96 10.34 5.76 -13.60
C ALA A 96 11.67 5.43 -12.91
N PRO A 97 12.36 6.40 -12.30
CA PRO A 97 13.64 6.19 -11.62
C PRO A 97 13.46 5.59 -10.20
N ILE A 98 12.69 4.50 -10.10
CA ILE A 98 12.42 3.75 -8.87
C ILE A 98 12.65 2.26 -9.11
N SER A 99 12.72 1.47 -8.04
CA SER A 99 12.87 0.01 -8.12
C SER A 99 11.59 -0.71 -7.70
N ALA A 100 11.41 -1.95 -8.14
CA ALA A 100 10.28 -2.78 -7.68
C ALA A 100 10.26 -2.93 -6.15
N ALA A 101 11.43 -2.95 -5.51
CA ALA A 101 11.57 -3.01 -4.06
C ALA A 101 10.99 -1.78 -3.34
N ASP A 102 10.93 -0.63 -4.02
CA ASP A 102 10.35 0.59 -3.47
C ASP A 102 8.82 0.48 -3.37
N LEU A 103 8.19 -0.23 -4.33
CA LEU A 103 6.75 -0.50 -4.36
C LEU A 103 6.38 -1.83 -3.66
N ALA A 104 7.36 -2.66 -3.31
CA ALA A 104 7.11 -3.97 -2.70
C ALA A 104 6.81 -3.91 -1.20
N ASN A 105 7.20 -2.83 -0.52
CA ASN A 105 7.03 -2.66 0.91
C ASN A 105 6.14 -1.44 1.19
N LEU A 106 4.88 -1.72 1.51
CA LEU A 106 3.86 -0.71 1.78
C LEU A 106 3.37 -0.83 3.22
N LYS A 107 2.70 0.21 3.71
CA LYS A 107 2.08 0.21 5.04
C LYS A 107 0.67 0.76 4.98
N TYR A 108 -0.27 0.04 5.57
CA TYR A 108 -1.63 0.51 5.80
C TYR A 108 -1.76 1.08 7.21
N ASP A 109 -2.15 2.34 7.31
CA ASP A 109 -2.34 3.04 8.60
C ASP A 109 -3.79 2.97 9.13
N GLY A 110 -4.67 2.24 8.44
CA GLY A 110 -6.11 2.19 8.73
C GLY A 110 -6.96 3.09 7.84
N ASN A 111 -6.35 4.00 7.07
CA ASN A 111 -7.05 4.87 6.11
C ASN A 111 -6.30 5.04 4.79
N ASN A 112 -4.97 4.94 4.78
CA ASN A 112 -4.11 5.21 3.64
C ASN A 112 -3.11 4.07 3.43
N ILE A 113 -2.69 3.87 2.18
CA ILE A 113 -1.52 3.05 1.85
C ILE A 113 -0.31 3.97 1.73
N ILE A 114 0.76 3.64 2.42
CA ILE A 114 2.01 4.41 2.46
C ILE A 114 3.08 3.59 1.74
N VAL A 115 3.67 4.17 0.70
CA VAL A 115 4.86 3.60 0.04
C VAL A 115 6.09 4.01 0.87
N VAL A 116 6.51 3.11 1.76
CA VAL A 116 7.51 3.42 2.80
C VAL A 116 8.84 3.85 2.20
N ASN A 117 9.31 3.09 1.19
CA ASN A 117 10.60 3.32 0.55
C ASN A 117 10.63 4.54 -0.40
N LEU A 118 9.46 5.12 -0.73
CA LEU A 118 9.36 6.38 -1.48
C LEU A 118 9.11 7.57 -0.56
N GLY A 119 9.88 7.68 0.53
CA GLY A 119 9.78 8.81 1.47
C GLY A 119 8.42 8.90 2.17
N ASN A 120 7.79 7.75 2.45
CA ASN A 120 6.42 7.65 2.97
C ASN A 120 5.38 8.33 2.07
N PHE A 121 5.50 8.13 0.75
CA PHE A 121 4.51 8.62 -0.20
C PHE A 121 3.12 8.04 0.10
N VAL A 122 2.14 8.92 0.31
CA VAL A 122 0.81 8.53 0.80
C VAL A 122 -0.17 8.39 -0.37
N LEU A 123 -0.74 7.20 -0.51
CA LEU A 123 -1.90 6.90 -1.34
C LEU A 123 -3.16 7.01 -0.47
N ARG A 124 -4.01 7.97 -0.80
CA ARG A 124 -5.26 8.25 -0.07
C ARG A 124 -6.42 7.53 -0.77
N PRO A 125 -7.51 7.22 -0.05
CA PRO A 125 -8.72 6.70 -0.67
C PRO A 125 -9.18 7.56 -1.85
N CYS A 126 -9.57 6.87 -2.92
CA CYS A 126 -10.25 7.36 -4.10
C CYS A 126 -11.60 6.66 -4.20
#